data_AF-A0A7W6T9F8-F1
#
_entry.id   AF-A0A7W6T9F8-F1
#
_cell.length_a   1.000
_cell.length_b   1.000
_cell.length_c   1.000
_cell.angle_alpha   90.00
_cell.angle_beta   90.00
_cell.angle_gamma   90.00
#
_symmetry.space_group_name_H-M   'P 1'
#
loop_
_entity.id
_entity.type
_entity.pdbx_description
1 polymer ?
#
loop_
_entity_poly.entity_id
_entity_poly.type
_entity_poly.pdbx_seq_one_letter_code
_entity_poly.pdbx_strand_id
1 'polypeptide(L)' 'MHTFERHITSLRSQTLALLAANQARANDQSLSQADREVATFNAAEAHAVLGILDNLKPSLRPEEAGKIAARIRELLKWKD' A
#
# COMPACT_ATOMS: atom_id res chain seq x y z
N MET A 1 7.25 21.85 -5.37
CA MET A 1 6.73 20.52 -4.97
C MET A 1 7.73 19.91 -4.02
N HIS A 2 7.41 19.91 -2.73
CA HIS A 2 8.34 19.51 -1.67
C HIS A 2 8.69 18.03 -1.80
N THR A 3 9.93 17.63 -1.43
CA THR A 3 10.40 16.24 -1.44
C THR A 3 9.40 15.27 -0.77
N PHE A 4 8.71 15.74 0.27
CA PHE A 4 7.63 15.00 0.93
C PHE A 4 6.47 14.64 0.00
N GLU A 5 5.93 15.61 -0.74
CA GLU A 5 4.85 15.40 -1.72
C GLU A 5 5.29 14.43 -2.83
N ARG A 6 6.55 14.53 -3.28
CA ARG A 6 7.12 13.59 -4.26
C ARG A 6 7.19 12.17 -3.69
N HIS A 7 7.56 12.00 -2.42
CA HIS A 7 7.59 10.69 -1.77
C HIS A 7 6.18 10.12 -1.58
N ILE A 8 5.20 10.92 -1.18
CA ILE A 8 3.80 10.47 -1.07
C ILE A 8 3.25 10.05 -2.44
N THR A 9 3.48 10.83 -3.49
CA THR A 9 3.09 10.46 -4.86
C THR A 9 3.77 9.17 -5.30
N SER A 10 5.06 8.99 -5.02
CA SER A 10 5.78 7.76 -5.36
C SER A 10 5.22 6.53 -4.61
N LEU A 11 4.95 6.67 -3.30
CA LEU A 11 4.35 5.60 -2.50
C LEU A 11 2.95 5.26 -3.02
N ARG A 12 2.14 6.27 -3.35
CA ARG A 12 0.80 6.07 -3.91
C ARG A 12 0.85 5.28 -5.21
N SER A 13 1.75 5.63 -6.13
CA SER A 13 1.94 4.89 -7.38
C SER A 13 2.36 3.43 -7.14
N GLN A 14 3.25 3.18 -6.18
CA GLN A 14 3.66 1.83 -5.82
C GLN A 14 2.51 1.02 -5.21
N THR A 15 1.71 1.63 -4.31
CA THR A 15 0.55 0.96 -3.71
C THR A 15 -0.54 0.69 -4.74
N LEU A 16 -0.77 1.58 -5.70
CA LEU A 16 -1.68 1.34 -6.83
C LEU A 16 -1.23 0.15 -7.68
N ALA A 17 0.07 0.04 -7.98
CA ALA A 17 0.61 -1.09 -8.73
C ALA A 17 0.43 -2.42 -7.95
N LEU A 18 0.67 -2.41 -6.64
CA LEU A 18 0.43 -3.57 -5.77
C LEU A 18 -1.05 -3.96 -5.72
N LEU A 19 -1.96 -2.99 -5.63
CA LEU A 19 -3.39 -3.22 -5.66
C LEU A 19 -3.79 -3.91 -6.97
N ALA A 20 -3.38 -3.36 -8.11
CA ALA A 20 -3.70 -3.91 -9.43
C ALA A 20 -3.15 -5.33 -9.61
N ALA A 21 -1.89 -5.58 -9.19
CA ALA A 21 -1.28 -6.91 -9.28
C ALA A 21 -2.01 -7.95 -8.40
N ASN A 22 -2.41 -7.58 -7.19
CA ASN A 22 -3.14 -8.48 -6.31
C ASN A 22 -4.60 -8.70 -6.77
N GLN A 23 -5.26 -7.68 -7.34
CA GLN A 23 -6.58 -7.85 -7.97
C GLN A 23 -6.52 -8.79 -9.18
N ALA A 24 -5.47 -8.68 -10.01
CA ALA A 24 -5.26 -9.60 -11.12
C ALA A 24 -5.06 -11.04 -10.62
N ARG A 25 -4.21 -11.24 -9.59
CA ARG A 25 -3.99 -12.56 -8.98
C ARG A 25 -5.24 -13.13 -8.31
N ALA A 26 -6.04 -12.31 -7.62
CA ALA A 26 -7.28 -12.76 -7.00
C ALA A 26 -8.29 -13.33 -8.01
N ASN A 27 -8.24 -12.84 -9.25
CA ASN A 27 -9.12 -13.28 -10.34
C ASN A 27 -8.47 -14.34 -11.25
N ASP A 28 -7.21 -14.71 -11.02
CA ASP A 28 -6.49 -15.66 -11.84
C ASP A 28 -6.90 -17.10 -11.50
N GLN A 29 -7.75 -17.68 -12.36
CA GLN A 29 -8.25 -19.05 -12.18
C GLN A 29 -7.18 -20.14 -12.27
N SER A 30 -5.98 -19.82 -12.75
CA SER A 30 -4.85 -20.76 -12.75
C SER A 30 -4.21 -20.93 -11.35
N LEU A 31 -4.48 -20.01 -10.42
CA LEU A 31 -4.00 -20.07 -9.05
C LEU A 31 -4.89 -20.91 -8.14
N SER A 32 -4.27 -21.47 -7.09
CA SER A 32 -5.02 -22.16 -6.05
C SER A 32 -6.01 -21.21 -5.35
N GLN A 33 -7.05 -21.78 -4.74
CA GLN A 33 -7.99 -20.97 -3.96
C GLN A 33 -7.28 -20.21 -2.83
N ALA A 34 -6.36 -20.86 -2.12
CA ALA A 34 -5.59 -20.23 -1.05
C ALA A 34 -4.76 -19.04 -1.57
N ASP A 35 -4.11 -19.17 -2.71
CA ASP A 35 -3.33 -18.08 -3.32
C ASP A 35 -4.22 -16.89 -3.74
N ARG A 36 -5.43 -17.17 -4.24
CA ARG A 36 -6.41 -16.12 -4.59
C ARG A 36 -6.97 -15.43 -3.35
N GLU A 37 -7.19 -16.15 -2.26
CA GLU A 37 -7.60 -15.58 -0.97
C GLU A 37 -6.52 -14.68 -0.38
N VAL A 38 -5.24 -15.11 -0.42
CA VAL A 38 -4.09 -14.27 -0.03
C VAL A 38 -4.01 -13.02 -0.90
N ALA A 39 -4.17 -13.15 -2.22
CA ALA A 39 -4.19 -11.99 -3.12
C ALA A 39 -5.36 -11.03 -2.82
N THR A 40 -6.54 -11.56 -2.47
CA THR A 40 -7.69 -10.75 -2.06
C THR A 40 -7.40 -9.97 -0.77
N PHE A 41 -6.80 -10.62 0.22
CA PHE A 41 -6.38 -9.96 1.47
C PHE A 41 -5.36 -8.85 1.20
N ASN A 42 -4.32 -9.14 0.43
CA ASN A 42 -3.29 -8.16 0.07
C ASN A 42 -3.85 -6.97 -0.73
N ALA A 43 -4.84 -7.21 -1.61
CA ALA A 43 -5.54 -6.14 -2.31
C ALA A 43 -6.33 -5.24 -1.33
N ALA A 44 -7.00 -5.82 -0.34
CA ALA A 44 -7.71 -5.05 0.68
C ALA A 44 -6.74 -4.19 1.53
N GLU A 45 -5.59 -4.73 1.91
CA GLU A 45 -4.55 -3.97 2.62
C GLU A 45 -3.98 -2.84 1.76
N ALA A 46 -3.67 -3.10 0.49
CA ALA A 46 -3.19 -2.06 -0.43
C ALA A 46 -4.23 -0.93 -0.58
N HIS A 47 -5.52 -1.26 -0.63
CA HIS A 47 -6.60 -0.29 -0.66
C HIS A 47 -6.69 0.54 0.63
N ALA A 48 -6.52 -0.08 1.80
CA ALA A 48 -6.46 0.63 3.07
C ALA A 48 -5.27 1.60 3.15
N VAL A 49 -4.10 1.18 2.67
CA VAL A 49 -2.90 2.02 2.59
C VAL A 49 -3.12 3.22 1.65
N LEU A 50 -3.78 3.02 0.50
CA LEU A 50 -4.16 4.14 -0.38
C LEU A 50 -5.07 5.14 0.34
N GLY A 51 -6.05 4.65 1.11
CA GLY A 51 -6.90 5.51 1.93
C GLY A 51 -6.11 6.34 2.95
N ILE A 52 -5.05 5.79 3.54
CA ILE A 52 -4.15 6.55 4.43
C ILE A 52 -3.39 7.61 3.62
N LEU A 53 -2.75 7.21 2.51
CA LEU A 53 -1.94 8.10 1.68
C LEU A 53 -2.74 9.27 1.11
N ASP A 54 -3.98 9.02 0.66
CA ASP A 54 -4.88 10.05 0.12
C ASP A 54 -5.36 11.04 1.20
N ASN A 55 -5.37 10.61 2.47
CA ASN A 55 -5.68 11.47 3.62
C ASN A 55 -4.44 12.17 4.21
N LEU A 56 -3.22 11.89 3.71
CA LEU A 56 -2.02 12.59 4.15
C LEU A 56 -2.03 14.02 3.59
N LYS A 57 -2.44 14.97 4.42
CA LYS A 57 -2.32 16.40 4.08
C LYS A 57 -0.84 16.79 3.97
N PRO A 58 -0.49 17.71 3.06
CA PRO A 58 0.88 18.25 2.93
C PRO A 58 1.44 18.90 4.21
N SER A 59 0.60 19.15 5.21
CA SER A 59 0.94 19.74 6.51
C SER A 59 1.22 18.72 7.62
N LEU A 60 1.42 17.44 7.30
CA LEU A 60 1.81 16.46 8.31
C LEU A 60 3.16 16.82 8.90
N ARG A 61 3.20 16.96 10.22
CA ARG A 61 4.45 17.24 10.92
C ARG A 61 5.40 16.05 10.74
N PRO A 62 6.73 16.27 10.69
CA PRO A 62 7.71 15.19 10.48
C PRO A 62 7.51 13.99 11.40
N GLU A 63 7.03 14.21 12.63
CA GLU A 63 6.72 13.16 13.60
C GLU A 63 5.54 12.26 13.18
N GLU A 64 4.47 12.84 12.61
CA GLU A 64 3.30 12.10 12.14
C GLU A 64 3.66 11.31 10.87
N ALA A 65 4.43 11.91 9.96
CA ALA A 65 4.99 11.22 8.80
C ALA A 65 5.89 10.03 9.22
N GLY A 66 6.69 10.20 10.28
CA GLY A 66 7.53 9.14 10.84
C GLY A 66 6.73 7.95 11.38
N LYS A 67 5.64 8.20 12.12
CA LYS A 67 4.75 7.14 12.64
C LYS A 67 4.09 6.34 11.53
N ILE A 68 3.68 7.01 10.45
CA ILE A 68 3.03 6.38 9.29
C ILE A 68 4.05 5.58 8.47
N ALA A 69 5.24 6.13 8.24
CA ALA A 69 6.33 5.40 7.59
C ALA A 69 6.77 4.16 8.38
N ALA A 70 6.80 4.24 9.72
CA ALA A 70 7.09 3.10 10.57
C ALA A 70 6.02 2.00 10.41
N ARG A 71 4.73 2.38 10.39
CA ARG A 71 3.62 1.44 10.17
C ARG A 71 3.70 0.76 8.80
N ILE A 72 4.00 1.51 7.74
CA ILE A 72 4.18 0.97 6.38
C ILE A 72 5.38 0.00 6.34
N ARG A 73 6.50 0.32 7.00
CA ARG A 73 7.65 -0.60 7.07
C ARG A 73 7.35 -1.87 7.85
N GLU A 74 6.54 -1.78 8.90
CA GLU A 74 6.10 -2.93 9.69
C GLU A 74 5.26 -3.89 8.82
N LEU A 75 4.33 -3.34 8.03
CA LEU A 75 3.53 -4.10 7.05
C LEU A 75 4.40 -4.71 5.95
N LEU A 76 5.41 -3.99 5.45
CA LEU A 76 6.32 -4.49 4.41
C LEU A 76 7.30 -5.54 4.91
N LYS A 77 7.70 -5.51 6.20
CA LYS A 77 8.54 -6.54 6.83
C LYS A 77 7.83 -7.87 7.03
N TRP A 78 6.50 -7.89 6.95
CA TRP A 78 5.70 -9.12 7.00
C TRP A 78 5.79 -9.96 5.71
N LYS A 79 6.63 -9.52 4.76
CA LYS A 79 6.82 -10.16 3.44
C LYS A 79 8.17 -10.90 3.31
N ASP A 80 8.82 -11.25 4.43
CA ASP A 80 9.91 -12.22 4.49
C ASP A 80 9.51 -13.45 5.31
#